data_AF-A0A1Y2TIZ5-F1
#
_entry.id   AF-A0A1Y2TIZ5-F1
#
_cell.length_a   1.000
_cell.length_b   1.000
_cell.length_c   1.000
_cell.angle_alpha   90.00
_cell.angle_beta   90.00
_cell.angle_gamma   90.00
#
_symmetry.space_group_name_H-M   'P 1'
#
loop_
_entity.id
_entity.type
_entity.pdbx_description
1 polymer ?
#
loop_
_entity_poly.entity_id
_entity_poly.type
_entity_poly.pdbx_seq_one_letter_code
_entity_poly.pdbx_strand_id
1 'polypeptide(L)'
;MPFGVGFVPIVHIVAAVFSIIELGLTAYLASQYYGWYGYYYDSPSRVNFMVFNSVWSLLVLIYVGITPLYLTSVFHKLAALALNAITTIFWFAGAIALAVFVGGPYDCRSNSYCSSAEAAVAFGFFLW
;
A
#
# COMPACT_ATOMS: atom_id res chain seq x y z
N MET A 1 -10.47 27.08 12.05
CA MET A 1 -11.72 26.58 11.44
C MET A 1 -12.11 25.34 12.23
N PRO A 2 -13.35 25.25 12.75
CA PRO A 2 -13.73 24.20 13.69
C PRO A 2 -13.75 22.84 12.97
N PHE A 3 -13.52 21.78 13.73
CA PHE A 3 -13.31 20.38 13.32
C PHE A 3 -14.52 19.74 12.64
N GLY A 4 -14.94 20.27 11.49
CA GLY A 4 -15.69 19.49 10.52
C GLY A 4 -14.71 18.48 9.91
N VAL A 5 -14.92 17.19 10.15
CA VAL A 5 -14.24 16.14 9.39
C VAL A 5 -14.66 16.27 7.92
N GLY A 6 -13.94 17.12 7.17
CA GLY A 6 -14.13 17.25 5.74
C GLY A 6 -13.89 15.89 5.07
N PHE A 7 -14.41 15.72 3.85
CA PHE A 7 -14.19 14.51 3.05
C PHE A 7 -12.69 14.17 2.91
N VAL A 8 -11.86 15.20 2.75
CA VAL A 8 -10.41 15.05 2.52
C VAL A 8 -9.69 14.29 3.66
N PRO A 9 -9.73 14.70 4.94
CA PRO A 9 -9.06 13.95 6.01
C PRO A 9 -9.62 12.53 6.20
N ILE A 10 -10.90 12.29 5.94
CA ILE A 10 -11.48 10.94 6.01
C ILE A 10 -10.82 10.02 4.98
N VAL A 11 -10.68 10.48 3.73
CA VAL A 11 -10.02 9.71 2.66
C VAL A 11 -8.57 9.39 3.02
N HIS A 12 -7.83 10.32 3.64
CA HIS A 12 -6.45 10.07 4.08
C HIS A 12 -6.36 9.02 5.18
N ILE A 13 -7.32 9.00 6.12
CA ILE A 13 -7.39 7.98 7.17
C ILE A 13 -7.67 6.60 6.55
N VAL A 14 -8.63 6.51 5.62
CA VAL A 14 -8.93 5.24 4.92
C VAL A 14 -7.71 4.76 4.14
N ALA A 15 -7.05 5.65 3.39
CA ALA A 15 -5.82 5.32 2.66
C ALA A 15 -4.69 4.84 3.61
N ALA A 16 -4.57 5.43 4.80
CA ALA A 16 -3.59 4.99 5.79
C ALA A 16 -3.91 3.57 6.30
N VAL A 17 -5.17 3.29 6.62
CA VAL A 17 -5.62 1.97 7.08
C VAL A 17 -5.37 0.92 6.00
N PHE A 18 -5.75 1.20 4.75
CA PHE A 18 -5.53 0.28 3.64
C PHE A 18 -4.04 0.06 3.36
N SER A 19 -3.20 1.10 3.48
CA SER A 19 -1.74 0.97 3.34
C SER A 19 -1.13 0.07 4.42
N ILE A 20 -1.64 0.11 5.66
CA ILE A 20 -1.19 -0.78 6.74
C ILE A 20 -1.62 -2.22 6.47
N ILE A 21 -2.85 -2.43 5.99
CA ILE A 21 -3.34 -3.76 5.62
C ILE A 21 -2.47 -4.35 4.50
N GLU A 22 -2.23 -3.59 3.42
CA GLU A 22 -1.33 -3.98 2.33
C GLU A 22 0.08 -4.30 2.81
N LEU A 23 0.65 -3.46 3.67
CA LEU A 23 1.96 -3.70 4.26
C LEU A 23 2.00 -5.05 5.00
N GLY A 24 0.97 -5.34 5.80
CA GLY A 24 0.87 -6.61 6.52
C GLY A 24 0.76 -7.81 5.60
N LEU A 25 -0.11 -7.75 4.59
CA LEU A 25 -0.32 -8.81 3.61
C LEU A 25 0.95 -9.08 2.80
N THR A 26 1.56 -8.03 2.24
CA THR A 26 2.72 -8.16 1.36
C THR A 26 3.99 -8.49 2.12
N ALA A 27 4.15 -8.03 3.37
CA ALA A 27 5.23 -8.48 4.26
C ALA A 27 5.07 -9.95 4.64
N TYR A 28 3.84 -10.42 4.90
CA TYR A 28 3.58 -11.84 5.12
C TYR A 28 3.97 -12.66 3.90
N LEU A 29 3.54 -12.26 2.69
CA LEU A 29 3.93 -12.95 1.44
C LEU A 29 5.44 -12.99 1.28
N ALA A 30 6.15 -11.87 1.49
CA ALA A 30 7.60 -11.81 1.42
C ALA A 30 8.27 -12.75 2.45
N SER A 31 7.74 -12.83 3.67
CA SER A 31 8.28 -13.70 4.72
C SER A 31 8.21 -15.20 4.37
N GLN A 32 7.19 -15.61 3.60
CA GLN A 32 7.04 -17.00 3.17
C GLN A 32 8.10 -17.43 2.15
N TYR A 33 8.82 -16.49 1.53
CA TYR A 33 9.95 -16.82 0.64
C TYR A 33 11.23 -17.14 1.43
N TYR A 34 11.41 -16.53 2.61
CA TYR A 34 12.60 -16.69 3.46
C TYR A 34 12.43 -17.66 4.64
N GLY A 35 11.21 -18.21 4.86
CA GLY A 35 10.92 -19.10 5.98
C GLY A 35 11.45 -20.53 5.82
N TRP A 36 11.63 -21.26 6.93
CA TRP A 36 12.02 -22.68 6.97
C TRP A 36 11.03 -23.61 6.25
N TYR A 37 9.75 -23.22 6.21
CA TYR A 37 8.67 -23.88 5.46
C TYR A 37 8.36 -23.19 4.13
N GLY A 38 9.21 -22.25 3.74
CA GLY A 38 9.03 -21.39 2.58
C GLY A 38 9.59 -21.99 1.28
N TYR A 39 9.51 -21.21 0.21
CA TYR A 39 9.98 -21.63 -1.11
C TYR A 39 11.51 -21.70 -1.25
N TYR A 40 12.30 -21.24 -0.25
CA TYR A 40 13.78 -21.21 -0.27
C TYR A 40 14.35 -20.39 -1.45
N TYR A 41 13.74 -19.24 -1.74
CA TYR A 41 14.18 -18.32 -2.80
C TYR A 41 14.08 -16.87 -2.33
N ASP A 42 14.72 -15.96 -3.06
CA ASP A 42 14.51 -14.52 -2.86
C ASP A 42 13.05 -14.14 -3.12
N SER A 43 12.55 -13.24 -2.27
CA SER A 43 11.22 -12.64 -2.42
C SER A 43 11.06 -11.98 -3.81
N PRO A 44 9.94 -12.22 -4.53
CA PRO A 44 9.72 -11.62 -5.82
C PRO A 44 9.74 -10.09 -5.75
N SER A 45 10.42 -9.45 -6.71
CA SER A 45 10.53 -7.98 -6.80
C SER A 45 9.17 -7.27 -6.78
N ARG A 46 8.13 -7.90 -7.33
CA ARG A 46 6.74 -7.41 -7.34
C ARG A 46 6.14 -7.31 -5.93
N VAL A 47 6.37 -8.31 -5.08
CA VAL A 47 5.91 -8.29 -3.68
C VAL A 47 6.68 -7.23 -2.89
N ASN A 48 7.99 -7.16 -3.08
CA ASN A 48 8.84 -6.16 -2.43
C ASN A 48 8.48 -4.73 -2.84
N PHE A 49 8.08 -4.53 -4.09
CA PHE A 49 7.59 -3.23 -4.57
C PHE A 49 6.29 -2.82 -3.87
N MET A 50 5.38 -3.75 -3.60
CA MET A 50 4.15 -3.46 -2.85
C MET A 50 4.42 -3.12 -1.38
N VAL A 51 5.39 -3.79 -0.75
CA VAL A 51 5.89 -3.43 0.60
C VAL A 51 6.45 -2.00 0.58
N PHE A 52 7.31 -1.68 -0.38
CA PHE A 52 7.85 -0.33 -0.56
C PHE A 52 6.72 0.68 -0.75
N ASN A 53 5.76 0.39 -1.62
CA ASN A 53 4.68 1.30 -1.95
C ASN A 53 3.78 1.60 -0.75
N SER A 54 3.55 0.60 0.11
CA SER A 54 2.81 0.76 1.37
C SER A 54 3.54 1.70 2.34
N VAL A 55 4.85 1.50 2.55
CA VAL A 55 5.66 2.36 3.41
C VAL A 55 5.76 3.78 2.84
N TRP A 56 6.00 3.90 1.53
CA TRP A 56 6.03 5.17 0.81
C TRP A 56 4.73 5.95 1.00
N SER A 57 3.59 5.29 0.85
CA SER A 57 2.27 5.91 1.01
C SER A 57 2.05 6.43 2.43
N LEU A 58 2.46 5.67 3.46
CA LEU A 58 2.40 6.15 4.84
C LEU A 58 3.24 7.40 5.07
N LEU A 59 4.45 7.48 4.48
CA LEU A 59 5.29 8.67 4.56
C LEU A 59 4.66 9.87 3.85
N VAL A 60 4.07 9.66 2.66
CA VAL A 60 3.34 10.70 1.93
C VAL A 60 2.13 11.19 2.74
N LEU A 61 1.34 10.28 3.33
CA LEU A 61 0.19 10.63 4.16
C LEU A 61 0.59 11.40 5.42
N ILE A 62 1.73 11.06 6.04
CA ILE A 62 2.31 11.85 7.13
C ILE A 62 2.64 13.27 6.65
N TYR A 63 3.29 13.43 5.50
CA TYR A 63 3.61 14.74 4.95
C TYR A 63 2.33 15.55 4.61
N VAL A 64 1.35 14.94 3.96
CA VAL A 64 0.13 15.65 3.54
C VAL A 64 -0.82 15.93 4.69
N GLY A 65 -0.89 15.03 5.69
CA GLY A 65 -1.81 15.14 6.82
C GLY A 65 -1.27 15.93 8.01
N ILE A 66 0.00 15.73 8.37
CA ILE A 66 0.60 16.31 9.60
C ILE A 66 1.30 17.64 9.32
N THR A 67 2.03 17.75 8.20
CA THR A 67 2.80 18.97 7.88
C THR A 67 1.94 20.24 7.80
N PRO A 68 0.74 20.28 7.19
CA PRO A 68 -0.07 21.52 7.20
C PRO A 68 -0.63 21.89 8.58
N LEU A 69 -0.68 20.95 9.53
CA LEU A 69 -1.16 21.19 10.89
C LEU A 69 -0.07 21.74 11.81
N TYR A 70 1.16 21.25 11.68
CA TYR A 70 2.24 21.53 12.64
C TYR A 70 3.50 22.16 12.03
N LEU A 71 3.72 22.02 10.72
CA LEU A 71 4.97 22.37 10.03
C LEU A 71 4.72 23.16 8.74
N THR A 72 3.91 24.22 8.83
CA THR A 72 3.46 25.03 7.69
C THR A 72 4.59 25.60 6.82
N SER A 73 5.78 25.84 7.40
CA SER A 73 6.97 26.31 6.69
C SER A 73 7.49 25.32 5.62
N VAL A 74 7.28 24.01 5.84
CA VAL A 74 7.78 22.94 4.96
C VAL A 74 6.71 22.47 3.96
N PHE A 75 5.45 22.84 4.19
CA PHE A 75 4.33 22.38 3.37
C PHE A 75 4.23 23.10 2.02
N HIS A 76 4.35 22.34 0.93
CA HIS A 76 4.19 22.85 -0.42
C HIS A 76 3.04 22.15 -1.12
N LYS A 77 2.01 22.90 -1.53
CA LYS A 77 0.82 22.35 -2.20
C LYS A 77 1.18 21.59 -3.48
N LEU A 78 2.13 22.10 -4.26
CA LEU A 78 2.59 21.45 -5.49
C LEU A 78 3.37 20.16 -5.19
N ALA A 79 4.17 20.14 -4.13
CA ALA A 79 4.87 18.94 -3.70
C ALA A 79 3.88 17.86 -3.22
N ALA A 80 2.87 18.25 -2.42
CA ALA A 80 1.81 17.35 -2.00
C ALA A 80 1.03 16.76 -3.19
N LEU A 81 0.74 17.58 -4.21
CA LEU A 81 0.09 17.09 -5.44
C LEU A 81 1.00 16.09 -6.19
N ALA A 82 2.28 16.43 -6.37
CA ALA A 82 3.24 15.56 -7.05
C ALA A 82 3.42 14.22 -6.31
N LEU A 83 3.55 14.25 -4.98
CA LEU A 83 3.66 13.03 -4.17
C LEU A 83 2.44 12.13 -4.31
N ASN A 84 1.23 12.69 -4.24
CA ASN A 84 0.00 11.91 -4.44
C ASN A 84 -0.11 11.33 -5.87
N ALA A 85 0.27 12.10 -6.89
CA ALA A 85 0.28 11.61 -8.27
C ALA A 85 1.28 10.45 -8.46
N ILE A 86 2.48 10.55 -7.89
CA ILE A 86 3.48 9.48 -7.91
C ILE A 86 2.95 8.24 -7.18
N THR A 87 2.35 8.42 -6.00
CA THR A 87 1.73 7.32 -5.23
C THR A 87 0.63 6.63 -6.04
N THR A 88 -0.23 7.38 -6.74
CA THR A 88 -1.26 6.84 -7.63
C THR A 88 -0.66 5.97 -8.73
N ILE A 89 0.43 6.43 -9.36
CA ILE A 89 1.14 5.68 -10.41
C ILE A 89 1.77 4.40 -9.84
N PHE A 90 2.37 4.47 -8.65
CA PHE A 90 2.96 3.30 -8.00
C PHE A 90 1.91 2.25 -7.63
N TRP A 91 0.78 2.65 -7.05
CA TRP A 91 -0.33 1.72 -6.77
C TRP A 91 -0.90 1.11 -8.04
N PHE A 92 -1.11 1.91 -9.10
CA PHE A 92 -1.59 1.39 -10.38
C PHE A 92 -0.66 0.30 -10.94
N ALA A 93 0.61 0.64 -11.09
CA ALA A 93 1.60 -0.26 -11.69
C ALA A 93 1.84 -1.49 -10.80
N GLY A 94 1.93 -1.28 -9.49
CA GLY A 94 2.13 -2.32 -8.49
C GLY A 94 0.97 -3.32 -8.44
N ALA A 95 -0.27 -2.81 -8.37
CA ALA A 95 -1.47 -3.65 -8.33
C ALA A 95 -1.61 -4.52 -9.58
N ILE A 96 -1.38 -3.95 -10.78
CA ILE A 96 -1.39 -4.73 -12.03
C ILE A 96 -0.26 -5.76 -12.04
N ALA A 97 0.96 -5.36 -11.68
CA ALA A 97 2.11 -6.27 -11.68
C ALA A 97 1.91 -7.44 -10.70
N LEU A 98 1.30 -7.18 -9.53
CA LEU A 98 0.94 -8.21 -8.56
C LEU A 98 -0.21 -9.08 -9.09
N ALA A 99 -1.25 -8.50 -9.68
CA ALA A 99 -2.39 -9.24 -10.25
C ALA A 99 -1.95 -10.22 -11.33
N VAL A 100 -1.10 -9.78 -12.26
CA VAL A 100 -0.55 -10.65 -13.32
C VAL A 100 0.38 -11.72 -12.75
N PHE A 101 1.10 -11.41 -11.66
CA PHE A 101 1.95 -12.39 -10.98
C PHE A 101 1.17 -13.48 -10.24
N VAL A 102 0.07 -13.10 -9.58
CA VAL A 102 -0.84 -14.07 -8.95
C VAL A 102 -1.54 -14.89 -10.04
N GLY A 103 -2.00 -14.26 -11.13
CA GLY A 103 -2.45 -14.95 -12.34
C GLY A 103 -3.93 -15.35 -12.36
N GLY A 104 -4.69 -15.05 -11.31
CA GLY A 104 -6.15 -15.21 -11.27
C GLY A 104 -6.67 -15.52 -9.87
N PRO A 105 -7.98 -15.36 -9.63
CA PRO A 105 -8.58 -15.87 -8.40
C PRO A 105 -8.58 -17.40 -8.44
N TYR A 106 -7.98 -18.02 -7.43
CA TYR A 106 -7.94 -19.45 -7.18
C TYR A 106 -8.88 -19.81 -6.02
N ASP A 107 -9.33 -21.07 -5.99
CA ASP A 107 -9.96 -21.61 -4.78
C ASP A 107 -8.88 -21.85 -3.71
N CYS A 108 -8.57 -20.80 -2.93
CA CYS A 108 -7.50 -20.83 -1.93
C CYS A 108 -7.79 -21.73 -0.72
N ARG A 109 -9.04 -22.16 -0.50
CA ARG A 109 -9.45 -23.02 0.64
C ARG A 109 -8.84 -22.54 1.97
N SER A 110 -8.05 -23.39 2.63
CA SER A 110 -7.37 -23.09 3.89
C SER A 110 -5.92 -22.61 3.71
N ASN A 111 -5.50 -22.30 2.47
CA ASN A 111 -4.15 -21.82 2.19
C ASN A 111 -4.07 -20.30 2.41
N SER A 112 -3.54 -19.91 3.56
CA SER A 112 -3.35 -18.51 3.94
C SER A 112 -2.45 -17.72 2.99
N TYR A 113 -1.49 -18.36 2.33
CA TYR A 113 -0.62 -17.69 1.35
C TYR A 113 -1.40 -17.26 0.11
N CYS A 114 -2.20 -18.17 -0.45
CA CYS A 114 -3.06 -17.89 -1.59
C CYS A 114 -4.08 -16.79 -1.27
N SER A 115 -4.83 -16.93 -0.16
CA SER A 115 -5.85 -15.95 0.22
C SER A 115 -5.25 -14.57 0.53
N SER A 116 -4.04 -14.52 1.09
CA SER A 116 -3.34 -13.25 1.35
C SER A 116 -2.85 -12.59 0.06
N ALA A 117 -2.41 -13.37 -0.93
CA ALA A 117 -2.00 -12.86 -2.23
C ALA A 117 -3.18 -12.25 -2.99
N GLU A 118 -4.35 -12.88 -2.97
CA GLU A 118 -5.56 -12.32 -3.57
C GLU A 118 -6.06 -11.07 -2.84
N ALA A 119 -6.03 -11.09 -1.51
CA ALA A 119 -6.35 -9.90 -0.71
C ALA A 119 -5.41 -8.74 -1.05
N ALA A 120 -4.10 -8.99 -1.19
CA ALA A 120 -3.12 -7.98 -1.56
C ALA A 120 -3.31 -7.43 -3.00
N VAL A 121 -3.87 -8.24 -3.91
CA VAL A 121 -4.27 -7.73 -5.22
C VAL A 121 -5.48 -6.80 -5.07
N ALA A 122 -6.49 -7.20 -4.30
CA ALA A 122 -7.71 -6.43 -4.13
C ALA A 122 -7.48 -5.08 -3.42
N PHE A 123 -6.77 -5.08 -2.29
CA PHE A 123 -6.47 -3.85 -1.54
C PHE A 123 -5.54 -2.92 -2.33
N GLY A 124 -4.59 -3.45 -3.10
CA GLY A 124 -3.78 -2.67 -4.03
C GLY A 124 -4.60 -1.83 -5.02
N PHE A 125 -5.75 -2.33 -5.50
CA PHE A 125 -6.64 -1.57 -6.39
C PHE A 125 -7.53 -0.53 -5.69
N PHE A 126 -7.60 -0.51 -4.35
CA PHE A 126 -8.35 0.50 -3.60
C PHE A 126 -7.52 1.71 -3.17
N LEU A 127 -6.20 1.67 -3.35
CA LEU A 127 -5.25 2.65 -2.78
C LEU A 127 -4.85 3.79 -3.73
N TRP A 128 -5.65 4.05 -4.78
CA TRP A 128 -5.41 5.03 -5.83
C TRP A 128 -6.68 5.73 -6.28
#